data_AF-A0A2D4L9Q5-F1
#
_entry.id   AF-A0A2D4L9Q5-F1
#
_cell.length_a   1.000
_cell.length_b   1.000
_cell.length_c   1.000
_cell.angle_alpha   90.00
_cell.angle_beta   90.00
_cell.angle_gamma   90.00
#
_symmetry.space_group_name_H-M   'P 1'
#
loop_
_entity.id
_entity.type
_entity.pdbx_description
1 polymer ?
#
loop_
_entity_poly.entity_id
_entity_poly.type
_entity_poly.pdbx_seq_one_letter_code
_entity_poly.pdbx_strand_id
1 'polypeptide(L)'
;SDKKVQGVCLQDGTEVKSRLVLSNASPRHTFLELTPQEDLPLEFVQRISRFDTRSPVTKINGEDCKAVNSGCGSVAPFSGSLKHYQQQPLASPSMLHPSQL
;
A
#
# COMPACT_ATOMS: atom_id res chain seq x y z
N SER A 1 3.90 -28.19 -5.05
CA SER A 1 4.33 -27.84 -3.69
C SER A 1 3.70 -26.52 -3.32
N ASP A 2 2.91 -26.47 -2.25
CA ASP A 2 2.32 -25.21 -1.77
C ASP A 2 3.43 -24.30 -1.25
N LYS A 3 3.78 -23.25 -2.02
CA LYS A 3 4.79 -22.27 -1.64
C LYS A 3 4.28 -21.48 -0.43
N LYS A 4 4.65 -21.91 0.78
CA LYS A 4 4.30 -21.26 2.05
C LYS A 4 5.39 -20.30 2.47
N VAL A 5 4.99 -19.09 2.86
CA VAL A 5 5.90 -18.10 3.46
C VAL A 5 6.57 -18.69 4.71
N GLN A 6 7.88 -18.42 4.87
CA GLN A 6 8.69 -18.87 6.01
C GLN A 6 9.15 -17.71 6.92
N GLY A 7 8.91 -16.47 6.51
CA GLY A 7 9.42 -15.28 7.18
C GLY A 7 9.54 -14.08 6.24
N VAL A 8 10.24 -13.06 6.69
CA VAL A 8 10.59 -11.85 5.91
C VAL A 8 12.09 -11.56 6.04
N CYS A 9 12.70 -10.98 5.01
CA CYS A 9 14.05 -10.43 5.04
C CYS A 9 13.98 -8.91 5.12
N LEU A 10 14.61 -8.32 6.13
CA LEU A 10 14.73 -6.89 6.28
C LEU A 10 15.76 -6.31 5.29
N GLN A 11 15.74 -4.99 5.10
CA GLN A 11 16.64 -4.34 4.13
C GLN A 11 18.13 -4.53 4.43
N ASP A 12 18.49 -4.73 5.70
CA ASP A 12 19.84 -5.00 6.15
C ASP A 12 20.25 -6.47 5.97
N GLY A 13 19.38 -7.30 5.40
CA GLY A 13 19.58 -8.75 5.23
C GLY A 13 19.13 -9.58 6.43
N THR A 14 18.63 -8.97 7.50
CA THR A 14 18.16 -9.72 8.68
C THR A 14 16.92 -10.53 8.36
N GLU A 15 16.97 -11.84 8.61
CA GLU A 15 15.83 -12.74 8.42
C GLU A 15 14.99 -12.89 9.69
N VAL A 16 13.68 -12.69 9.58
CA VAL A 16 12.71 -12.94 10.66
C VAL A 16 11.81 -14.09 10.26
N LYS A 17 11.99 -15.25 10.90
CA LYS A 17 11.20 -16.47 10.63
C LYS A 17 9.82 -16.41 11.28
N SER A 18 8.79 -16.81 10.53
CA SER A 18 7.42 -16.91 11.03
C SER A 18 6.58 -17.87 10.19
N ARG A 19 5.58 -18.49 10.80
CA ARG A 19 4.58 -19.32 10.12
C ARG A 19 3.48 -18.49 9.43
N LEU A 20 3.35 -17.21 9.80
CA LEU A 20 2.36 -16.28 9.28
C LEU A 20 2.98 -14.89 9.16
N VAL A 21 2.75 -14.24 8.02
CA VAL A 21 3.15 -12.85 7.75
C VAL A 21 1.92 -12.05 7.40
N LEU A 22 1.72 -10.92 8.07
CA LEU A 22 0.65 -9.95 7.77
C LEU A 22 1.29 -8.69 7.21
N SER A 23 0.89 -8.29 6.00
CA SER A 23 1.33 -7.04 5.40
C SER A 23 0.31 -5.94 5.66
N ASN A 24 0.75 -4.84 6.24
CA ASN A 24 -0.03 -3.60 6.33
C ASN A 24 0.29 -2.64 5.17
N ALA A 25 1.14 -3.04 4.22
CA ALA A 25 1.46 -2.22 3.06
C ALA A 25 0.30 -2.25 2.04
N SER A 26 0.27 -1.28 1.13
CA SER A 26 -0.73 -1.27 0.04
C SER A 26 -0.67 -2.57 -0.77
N PRO A 27 -1.77 -3.00 -1.42
CA PRO A 27 -1.77 -4.20 -2.26
C PRO A 27 -0.71 -4.15 -3.36
N ARG A 28 -0.48 -2.97 -3.96
CA ARG A 28 0.58 -2.77 -4.95
C ARG A 28 1.96 -3.06 -4.38
N HIS A 29 2.32 -2.45 -3.26
CA HIS A 29 3.63 -2.71 -2.63
C HIS A 29 3.75 -4.19 -2.22
N THR A 30 2.73 -4.74 -1.55
CA THR A 30 2.75 -6.13 -1.08
C THR A 30 2.98 -7.12 -2.22
N PHE A 31 2.20 -7.05 -3.29
CA PHE A 31 2.17 -8.11 -4.31
C PHE A 31 3.02 -7.84 -5.54
N LEU A 32 3.39 -6.59 -5.82
CA LEU A 32 4.20 -6.25 -6.99
C LEU A 32 5.68 -5.98 -6.66
N GLU A 33 5.99 -5.66 -5.41
CA GLU A 33 7.35 -5.30 -4.98
C GLU A 33 7.90 -6.24 -3.90
N LEU A 34 7.10 -6.63 -2.89
CA LEU A 34 7.58 -7.43 -1.76
C LEU A 34 7.40 -8.95 -1.94
N THR A 35 6.51 -9.37 -2.83
CA THR A 35 6.25 -10.79 -3.13
C THR A 35 6.87 -11.16 -4.47
N PRO A 36 7.59 -12.29 -4.58
CA PRO A 36 8.00 -12.84 -5.88
C PRO A 36 6.78 -13.07 -6.78
N GLN A 37 6.78 -12.51 -7.98
CA GLN A 37 5.59 -12.56 -8.85
C GLN A 37 5.37 -13.94 -9.46
N GLU A 38 6.43 -14.74 -9.60
CA GLU A 38 6.41 -16.15 -9.99
C GLU A 38 5.67 -17.06 -9.00
N ASP A 39 5.42 -16.57 -7.78
CA ASP A 39 4.65 -17.26 -6.75
C ASP A 39 3.15 -16.89 -6.80
N LEU A 40 2.79 -15.92 -7.64
CA LEU A 40 1.43 -15.39 -7.75
C LEU A 40 0.77 -15.82 -9.07
N PRO A 41 -0.55 -16.10 -9.08
CA PRO A 41 -1.27 -16.31 -10.33
C PRO A 41 -1.19 -15.09 -11.25
N LEU A 42 -0.92 -15.29 -12.53
CA LEU A 42 -0.75 -14.20 -13.50
C LEU A 42 -1.94 -13.21 -13.51
N GLU A 43 -3.16 -13.74 -13.54
CA GLU A 43 -4.39 -12.95 -13.49
C GLU A 43 -4.50 -12.09 -12.22
N PHE A 44 -3.97 -12.59 -11.10
CA PHE A 44 -3.94 -11.84 -9.84
C PHE A 44 -3.00 -10.64 -9.95
N VAL A 45 -1.79 -10.85 -10.47
CA VAL A 45 -0.80 -9.78 -10.68
C VAL A 45 -1.37 -8.70 -11.62
N GLN A 46 -1.99 -9.12 -12.73
CA GLN A 46 -2.64 -8.19 -13.68
C GLN A 46 -3.78 -7.38 -13.05
N ARG A 47 -4.55 -7.97 -12.14
CA ARG A 47 -5.62 -7.26 -11.43
C ARG A 47 -5.05 -6.24 -10.45
N ILE A 48 -4.02 -6.60 -9.68
CA ILE A 48 -3.39 -5.69 -8.72
C ILE A 48 -2.65 -4.55 -9.44
N SER A 49 -2.07 -4.78 -10.61
CA SER A 49 -1.40 -3.71 -11.37
C SER A 49 -2.37 -2.61 -11.83
N ARG A 50 -3.64 -2.95 -12.07
CA ARG A 50 -4.69 -1.99 -12.42
C ARG A 50 -5.40 -1.39 -11.20
N PHE A 51 -5.16 -1.91 -10.01
CA PHE A 51 -5.76 -1.43 -8.78
C PHE A 51 -5.10 -0.10 -8.37
N ASP A 52 -5.85 1.00 -8.50
CA ASP A 52 -5.41 2.33 -8.13
C ASP A 52 -6.20 2.84 -6.91
N THR A 53 -5.46 3.19 -5.85
CA THR A 53 -6.01 3.76 -4.61
C THR A 53 -5.66 5.25 -4.46
N ARG A 54 -4.97 5.84 -5.44
CA ARG A 54 -4.51 7.25 -5.45
C ARG A 54 -5.61 8.22 -5.87
N SER A 55 -6.82 7.99 -5.38
CA SER A 55 -7.89 8.98 -5.48
C SER A 55 -7.50 10.22 -4.67
N PRO A 56 -7.84 11.45 -5.12
CA PRO A 56 -7.65 12.64 -4.30
C PRO A 56 -8.39 12.45 -2.97
N VAL A 57 -7.63 12.44 -1.88
CA VAL A 57 -8.16 12.41 -0.52
C VAL A 57 -7.86 13.74 0.15
N THR A 58 -8.89 14.32 0.76
CA THR A 58 -8.73 15.51 1.62
C THR A 58 -8.92 15.08 3.06
N LYS A 59 -7.88 15.22 3.88
CA LYS A 59 -7.97 15.01 5.33
C LYS A 59 -8.43 16.30 5.98
N ILE A 60 -9.67 16.32 6.47
CA ILE A 60 -10.24 17.46 7.20
C ILE A 60 -10.04 17.20 8.70
N ASN A 61 -9.20 18.01 9.34
CA ASN A 61 -9.15 18.10 10.79
C ASN A 61 -9.68 19.50 11.12
N GLY A 62 -10.82 19.60 11.80
CA GLY A 62 -11.42 20.88 12.17
C GLY A 62 -11.86 20.82 13.63
N GLU A 63 -11.73 21.94 14.32
CA GLU A 63 -12.14 22.08 15.73
C GLU A 63 -13.60 22.53 15.83
N ASP A 64 -14.29 22.69 14.68
CA ASP A 64 -15.64 23.21 14.61
C ASP A 64 -16.45 22.55 13.48
N CYS A 65 -17.50 21.83 13.87
CA CYS A 65 -18.35 21.01 13.00
C CYS A 65 -19.50 21.86 12.41
N LYS A 66 -19.22 22.73 11.42
CA LYS A 66 -20.26 23.37 10.60
C LYS A 66 -19.88 23.45 9.12
N ALA A 67 -19.77 22.30 8.46
CA ALA A 67 -19.61 22.29 7.00
C ALA A 67 -20.12 20.98 6.36
N VAL A 68 -21.42 20.67 6.51
CA VAL A 68 -22.16 19.88 5.51
C VAL A 68 -23.60 20.41 5.42
N ASN A 69 -23.77 21.44 4.60
CA ASN A 69 -25.00 21.74 3.85
C ASN A 69 -24.48 22.56 2.66
N SER A 70 -24.69 22.25 1.38
CA SER A 70 -25.85 21.71 0.69
C SER A 70 -25.42 21.51 -0.77
N GLY A 71 -26.09 20.61 -1.49
CA GLY A 71 -26.43 20.83 -2.91
C GLY A 71 -25.33 20.73 -3.96
N CYS A 72 -25.56 19.87 -4.95
CA CYS A 72 -24.90 19.86 -6.25
C CYS A 72 -24.83 21.28 -6.85
N GLY A 73 -23.63 21.74 -7.24
CA GLY A 73 -23.44 22.94 -8.08
C GLY A 73 -22.28 23.85 -7.66
N SER A 74 -21.18 23.80 -8.43
CA SER A 74 -20.04 24.75 -8.45
C SER A 74 -19.32 25.00 -7.13
N VAL A 75 -18.21 24.28 -6.90
CA VAL A 75 -17.24 24.63 -5.85
C VAL A 75 -16.30 25.73 -6.37
N ALA A 76 -16.34 26.91 -5.75
CA ALA A 76 -15.30 27.93 -5.93
C ALA A 76 -13.97 27.39 -5.38
N PRO A 77 -12.81 27.75 -5.97
CA PRO A 77 -11.53 27.24 -5.50
C PRO A 77 -11.23 27.83 -4.12
N PHE A 78 -11.15 26.95 -3.12
CA PHE A 78 -10.69 27.32 -1.78
C PHE A 78 -9.20 27.71 -1.88
N SER A 79 -8.88 28.98 -1.65
CA SER A 79 -7.51 29.53 -1.70
C SER A 79 -6.70 29.18 -0.44
N GLY A 80 -6.81 27.94 0.04
CA GLY A 80 -5.95 27.40 1.09
C GLY A 80 -4.85 26.60 0.43
N SER A 81 -3.59 26.90 0.76
CA SER A 81 -2.42 26.20 0.20
C SER A 81 -2.48 24.70 0.57
N LEU A 82 -2.98 23.89 -0.37
CA LEU A 82 -3.04 22.44 -0.27
C LEU A 82 -1.60 21.92 -0.18
N LYS A 83 -1.16 21.51 1.01
CA LYS A 83 0.08 20.75 1.12
C LYS A 83 -0.20 19.37 0.56
N HIS A 84 0.39 19.08 -0.60
CA HIS A 84 0.34 17.75 -1.20
C HIS A 84 0.95 16.76 -0.21
N TYR A 85 0.12 15.90 0.37
CA TYR A 85 0.58 14.90 1.32
C TYR A 85 1.18 13.75 0.52
N GLN A 86 2.48 13.86 0.21
CA GLN A 86 3.22 12.77 -0.41
C GLN A 86 3.46 11.70 0.66
N GLN A 87 2.88 10.50 0.49
CA GLN A 87 3.24 9.35 1.32
C GLN A 87 4.75 9.11 1.15
N GLN A 88 5.51 9.19 2.25
CA GLN A 88 6.93 8.86 2.22
C GLN A 88 7.09 7.38 1.85
N PRO A 89 8.07 7.02 0.99
CA PRO A 89 8.36 5.62 0.72
C PRO A 89 8.80 4.97 2.04
N LEU A 90 8.08 3.94 2.50
CA LEU A 90 8.60 3.07 3.55
C LEU A 90 9.77 2.27 2.94
N ALA A 91 10.89 2.23 3.66
CA ALA A 91 11.94 1.25 3.44
C ALA A 91 11.33 -0.17 3.44
N SER A 92 11.20 -0.79 2.27
CA SER A 92 10.54 -2.08 2.05
C SER A 92 11.48 -3.28 2.31
N PRO A 93 11.16 -4.17 3.26
CA PRO A 93 11.81 -5.49 3.42
C PRO A 93 11.23 -6.51 2.42
N SER A 94 12.05 -7.40 1.84
CA SER A 94 11.67 -8.41 0.83
C SER A 94 11.32 -9.78 1.44
N MET A 95 10.42 -10.56 0.83
CA MET A 95 10.14 -11.93 1.30
C MET A 95 11.23 -12.93 0.93
N LEU A 96 11.53 -13.87 1.85
CA LEU A 96 12.53 -14.93 1.66
C LEU A 96 11.98 -16.11 0.86
N HIS A 97 12.76 -16.56 -0.12
CA HIS A 97 12.40 -17.66 -1.03
C HIS A 97 12.97 -19.02 -0.54
N PRO A 98 12.26 -20.15 -0.74
CA PRO A 98 12.73 -21.48 -0.33
C PRO A 98 13.99 -22.00 -1.03
N SER A 99 14.39 -21.40 -2.17
CA SER A 99 15.59 -21.80 -2.92
C SER A 99 16.88 -21.13 -2.44
N GLN A 100 16.83 -20.38 -1.34
CA GLN A 100 17.98 -19.73 -0.70
C GLN A 100 18.49 -20.55 0.49
N LEU A 101 18.11 -21.84 0.56
CA LEU A 101 18.56 -22.85 1.52
C LEU A 101 19.27 -24.00 0.80
#